data_AF-A0A6A3G4T2-F1
#
_entry.id   AF-A0A6A3G4T2-F1
#
_cell.length_a   1.000
_cell.length_b   1.000
_cell.length_c   1.000
_cell.angle_alpha   90.00
_cell.angle_beta   90.00
_cell.angle_gamma   90.00
#
_symmetry.space_group_name_H-M   'P 1'
#
loop_
_entity.id
_entity.type
_entity.pdbx_description
1 polymer ?
#
loop_
_entity_poly.entity_id
_entity_poly.type
_entity_poly.pdbx_seq_one_letter_code
_entity_poly.pdbx_strand_id
1 'polypeptide(L)'
;MVFRFTSLQDCEMLRELIRQKPFAAKRGATLDVWDNIAAALSSALKTPVKVKQIRDRLNLLKARFKATEQTSAVASGVEESLQAVNVQSHYSDADGLVREYMALERLPTPRQLQSYQRSKRKKI
;
A
#
# COMPACT_ATOMS: atom_id res chain seq x y z
N MET A 1 10.19 14.66 21.22
CA MET A 1 8.78 14.32 20.95
C MET A 1 8.72 13.31 19.81
N VAL A 2 7.98 12.21 19.97
CA VAL A 2 7.80 11.18 18.92
C VAL A 2 6.52 11.52 18.15
N PHE A 3 6.63 11.82 16.86
CA PHE A 3 5.47 12.03 15.99
C PHE A 3 4.65 10.74 15.90
N ARG A 4 3.34 10.83 16.20
CA ARG A 4 2.39 9.72 16.16
C ARG A 4 1.33 10.03 15.11
N PHE A 5 1.16 9.11 14.17
CA PHE A 5 0.09 9.21 13.18
C PHE A 5 -1.28 9.04 13.83
N THR A 6 -2.19 9.96 13.52
CA THR A 6 -3.62 9.79 13.79
C THR A 6 -4.30 9.05 12.63
N SER A 7 -5.50 8.52 12.85
CA SER A 7 -6.24 7.78 11.82
C SER A 7 -6.46 8.60 10.54
N LEU A 8 -6.69 9.91 10.67
CA LEU A 8 -6.83 10.81 9.52
C LEU A 8 -5.50 10.97 8.75
N GLN A 9 -4.39 11.08 9.49
CA GLN A 9 -3.05 11.17 8.90
C GLN A 9 -2.63 9.86 8.23
N ASP A 10 -3.09 8.72 8.74
CA ASP A 10 -2.90 7.41 8.08
C ASP A 10 -3.60 7.36 6.73
N CYS A 11 -4.83 7.86 6.64
CA CYS A 11 -5.54 7.94 5.35
C CYS A 11 -4.81 8.83 4.34
N GLU A 12 -4.37 10.01 4.75
CA GLU A 12 -3.60 10.92 3.88
C GLU A 12 -2.25 10.31 3.47
N MET A 13 -1.55 9.65 4.40
CA MET A 13 -0.32 8.90 4.11
C MET A 13 -0.55 7.81 3.06
N LEU A 14 -1.59 7.00 3.22
CA LEU A 14 -1.90 5.92 2.30
C LEU A 14 -2.32 6.44 0.91
N ARG A 15 -3.10 7.53 0.85
CA ARG A 15 -3.46 8.20 -0.41
C ARG A 15 -2.22 8.67 -1.17
N GLU A 16 -1.28 9.31 -0.49
CA GLU A 16 -0.04 9.75 -1.11
C GLU A 16 0.83 8.57 -1.58
N LEU A 17 0.89 7.48 -0.82
CA LEU A 17 1.58 6.26 -1.21
C LEU A 17 0.96 5.59 -2.45
N ILE A 18 -0.37 5.55 -2.53
CA ILE A 18 -1.12 5.03 -3.69
C ILE A 18 -0.91 5.92 -4.91
N ARG A 19 -0.86 7.25 -4.72
CA ARG A 19 -0.65 8.22 -5.80
C ARG A 19 0.76 8.13 -6.38
N GLN A 20 1.78 8.09 -5.52
CA GLN A 20 3.18 8.11 -5.96
C GLN A 20 3.73 6.73 -6.33
N LYS A 21 3.07 5.64 -5.91
CA LYS A 21 3.41 4.24 -6.22
C LYS A 21 4.91 3.95 -6.08
N PRO A 22 5.47 4.03 -4.86
CA PRO A 22 6.92 3.88 -4.63
C PRO A 22 7.48 2.53 -5.10
N PHE A 23 6.63 1.49 -5.18
CA PHE A 23 6.96 0.16 -5.70
C PHE A 23 7.11 0.12 -7.24
N ALA A 24 6.54 1.07 -7.96
CA ALA A 24 6.62 1.17 -9.41
C ALA A 24 7.77 2.10 -9.89
N ALA A 25 8.52 2.68 -8.95
CA ALA A 25 9.63 3.58 -9.25
C ALA A 25 10.70 2.88 -10.12
N LYS A 26 11.34 3.65 -11.02
CA LYS A 26 12.48 3.15 -11.81
C LYS A 26 13.62 2.70 -10.89
N ARG A 27 14.33 1.63 -11.26
CA ARG A 27 15.51 1.15 -10.52
C ARG A 27 16.50 2.30 -10.32
N GLY A 28 16.85 2.58 -9.06
CA GLY A 28 17.75 3.68 -8.68
C GLY A 28 17.03 4.97 -8.24
N ALA A 29 15.77 5.18 -8.61
CA ALA A 29 14.99 6.38 -8.24
C ALA A 29 14.05 6.14 -7.05
N THR A 30 14.07 4.94 -6.46
CA THR A 30 13.17 4.57 -5.37
C THR A 30 13.39 5.45 -4.15
N LEU A 31 14.64 5.79 -3.82
CA LEU A 31 14.97 6.66 -2.68
C LEU A 31 14.37 8.06 -2.88
N ASP A 32 14.56 8.66 -4.07
CA ASP A 32 14.01 9.97 -4.41
C ASP A 32 12.48 10.00 -4.31
N VAL A 33 11.80 8.93 -4.73
CA VAL A 33 10.33 8.83 -4.59
C VAL A 33 9.93 8.82 -3.12
N TRP A 34 10.67 8.13 -2.25
CA TRP A 34 10.38 8.15 -0.81
C TRP A 34 10.64 9.52 -0.18
N ASP A 35 11.71 10.21 -0.56
CA ASP A 35 11.98 11.57 -0.09
C ASP A 35 10.90 12.56 -0.57
N ASN A 36 10.44 12.43 -1.82
CA ASN A 36 9.31 13.22 -2.34
C ASN A 36 8.00 12.95 -1.59
N ILE A 37 7.72 11.69 -1.23
CA ILE A 37 6.55 11.34 -0.40
C ILE A 37 6.69 11.97 0.99
N ALA A 38 7.88 11.92 1.60
CA ALA A 38 8.11 12.53 2.91
C ALA A 38 7.95 14.05 2.88
N ALA A 39 8.45 14.72 1.82
CA ALA A 39 8.28 16.16 1.63
C ALA A 39 6.80 16.53 1.42
N ALA A 40 6.08 15.79 0.57
CA ALA A 40 4.66 16.00 0.32
C ALA A 40 3.83 15.85 1.60
N LEU A 41 4.07 14.78 2.37
CA LEU A 41 3.39 14.55 3.65
C LEU A 41 3.78 15.58 4.70
N SER A 42 5.04 16.02 4.73
CA SER A 42 5.46 17.06 5.67
C SER A 42 4.75 18.39 5.39
N SER A 43 4.53 18.71 4.11
CA SER A 43 3.77 19.89 3.68
C SER A 43 2.28 19.75 4.04
N ALA A 44 1.66 18.61 3.69
CA ALA A 44 0.24 18.35 3.96
C ALA A 44 -0.09 18.34 5.47
N LEU A 45 0.79 17.73 6.28
CA LEU A 45 0.61 17.60 7.73
C LEU A 45 1.20 18.76 8.53
N LYS A 46 1.82 19.73 7.84
CA LYS A 46 2.56 20.88 8.44
C LYS A 46 3.54 20.46 9.54
N THR A 47 4.07 19.24 9.46
CA THR A 47 4.92 18.63 10.48
C THR A 47 6.04 17.85 9.79
N PRO A 48 7.30 17.93 10.23
CA PRO A 48 8.38 17.17 9.59
C PRO A 48 8.20 15.66 9.80
N VAL A 49 7.95 14.93 8.72
CA VAL A 49 7.82 13.46 8.71
C VAL A 49 9.00 12.83 8.01
N LYS A 50 9.66 11.86 8.66
CA LYS A 50 10.79 11.12 8.07
C LYS A 50 10.30 9.89 7.29
N VAL A 51 11.01 9.55 6.21
CA VAL A 51 10.77 8.33 5.40
C VAL A 51 10.67 7.07 6.28
N LYS A 52 11.55 6.92 7.26
CA LYS A 52 11.54 5.77 8.17
C LYS A 52 10.20 5.65 8.92
N GLN A 53 9.66 6.76 9.42
CA GLN A 53 8.40 6.77 10.16
C GLN A 53 7.22 6.38 9.26
N ILE A 54 7.23 6.81 8.00
CA ILE A 54 6.22 6.44 6.99
C ILE A 54 6.27 4.94 6.73
N ARG A 55 7.47 4.37 6.52
CA ARG A 55 7.64 2.94 6.27
C ARG A 55 7.25 2.08 7.47
N ASP A 56 7.68 2.47 8.67
CA ASP A 56 7.32 1.77 9.92
C ASP A 56 5.80 1.79 10.12
N ARG A 57 5.15 2.93 9.90
CA ARG A 57 3.70 3.05 10.03
C ARG A 57 2.97 2.19 9.00
N LEU A 58 3.40 2.22 7.74
CA LEU A 58 2.86 1.40 6.66
C LEU A 58 2.96 -0.10 6.99
N ASN A 59 4.10 -0.56 7.49
CA ASN A 59 4.30 -1.96 7.88
C ASN A 59 3.34 -2.37 9.01
N LEU A 60 3.16 -1.51 10.01
CA LEU A 60 2.22 -1.75 11.10
C LEU A 60 0.76 -1.81 10.61
N LEU A 61 0.37 -0.92 9.69
CA LEU A 61 -0.97 -0.94 9.08
C LEU A 61 -1.20 -2.22 8.27
N LYS A 62 -0.24 -2.63 7.43
CA LYS A 62 -0.29 -3.90 6.69
C LYS A 62 -0.37 -5.11 7.63
N ALA A 63 0.38 -5.10 8.73
CA ALA A 63 0.35 -6.19 9.70
C ALA A 63 -1.00 -6.29 10.43
N ARG A 64 -1.56 -5.16 10.85
CA ARG A 64 -2.90 -5.10 11.46
C ARG A 64 -3.96 -5.61 10.49
N PHE A 65 -3.96 -5.13 9.25
CA PHE A 65 -4.90 -5.57 8.23
C PHE A 65 -4.83 -7.09 8.00
N LYS A 66 -3.62 -7.65 7.87
CA LYS A 66 -3.42 -9.11 7.75
C LYS A 66 -3.91 -9.88 8.97
N ALA A 67 -3.76 -9.34 10.17
CA ALA A 67 -4.24 -9.97 11.39
C ALA A 67 -5.78 -9.96 11.43
N THR A 68 -6.41 -8.84 11.10
CA THR A 68 -7.88 -8.74 11.01
C THR A 68 -8.47 -9.69 9.98
N GLU A 69 -7.88 -9.79 8.77
CA GLU A 69 -8.30 -10.75 7.75
C GLU A 69 -8.14 -12.20 8.24
N GLN A 70 -7.04 -12.53 8.91
CA GLN A 70 -6.80 -13.86 9.47
C GLN A 70 -7.78 -14.21 10.59
N THR A 71 -8.09 -13.27 11.49
CA THR A 71 -9.06 -13.49 12.56
C THR A 71 -10.46 -13.69 12.00
N SER A 72 -10.85 -12.96 10.95
CA SER A 72 -12.12 -13.19 10.24
C SER A 72 -12.17 -14.56 9.58
N ALA A 73 -11.06 -15.02 8.98
CA ALA A 73 -10.97 -16.36 8.38
C ALA A 73 -11.08 -17.48 9.44
N VAL A 74 -10.41 -17.32 10.59
CA VAL A 74 -10.41 -18.30 11.68
C VAL A 74 -11.77 -18.36 12.39
N ALA A 75 -12.45 -17.23 12.59
CA ALA A 75 -13.76 -17.18 13.23
C ALA A 75 -14.91 -17.73 12.36
N SER A 76 -14.73 -17.72 11.03
CA SER A 76 -15.76 -18.17 10.09
C SER A 76 -15.81 -19.68 9.87
N GLY A 77 -14.82 -20.46 10.32
CA GLY A 77 -14.84 -21.93 10.21
C GLY A 77 -15.04 -22.48 8.79
N VAL A 78 -14.76 -21.69 7.75
CA VAL A 78 -15.03 -22.04 6.34
C VAL A 78 -13.75 -21.82 5.55
N GLU A 79 -13.16 -22.92 5.09
CA GLU A 79 -11.97 -23.00 4.24
C GLU A 79 -12.22 -22.53 2.78
N GLU A 80 -13.40 -22.00 2.49
CA GLU A 80 -13.80 -21.51 1.16
C GLU A 80 -14.37 -20.09 1.24
N SER A 81 -13.52 -19.09 1.00
CA SER A 81 -13.91 -17.87 0.29
C SER A 81 -12.67 -17.01 0.02
N LEU A 82 -11.98 -17.33 -1.07
CA LEU A 82 -10.94 -16.48 -1.66
C LEU A 82 -11.44 -15.09 -2.09
N GLN A 83 -12.72 -14.78 -1.91
CA GLN A 83 -13.34 -13.57 -2.43
C GLN A 83 -14.59 -13.18 -1.62
N ALA A 84 -14.52 -13.16 -0.28
CA ALA A 84 -15.56 -12.46 0.49
C ALA A 84 -15.34 -10.94 0.33
N VAL A 85 -15.81 -10.41 -0.80
CA VAL A 85 -15.95 -8.98 -1.03
C VAL A 85 -16.99 -8.50 -0.03
N ASN A 86 -16.57 -8.06 1.15
CA ASN A 86 -17.44 -7.26 2.00
C ASN A 86 -17.59 -5.88 1.33
N VAL A 87 -18.55 -5.82 0.40
CA VAL A 87 -19.00 -4.63 -0.33
C VAL A 87 -19.72 -3.69 0.64
N GLN A 88 -19.08 -3.13 1.67
CA GLN A 88 -19.74 -2.08 2.47
C GLN A 88 -18.88 -1.24 3.44
N SER A 89 -17.78 -0.63 3.00
CA SER A 89 -17.41 0.67 3.59
C SER A 89 -16.63 1.51 2.61
N HIS A 90 -16.86 2.81 2.69
CA HIS A 90 -16.55 3.82 1.70
C HIS A 90 -15.03 3.94 1.43
N TYR A 91 -14.68 4.48 0.26
CA TYR A 91 -13.32 4.77 -0.24
C TYR A 91 -12.51 5.80 0.62
N SER A 92 -12.70 5.82 1.94
CA SER A 92 -12.08 6.79 2.86
C SER A 92 -11.53 6.20 4.15
N ASP A 93 -11.80 4.93 4.44
CA ASP A 93 -11.26 4.26 5.63
C ASP A 93 -9.84 3.72 5.40
N ALA A 94 -9.03 3.74 6.46
CA ALA A 94 -7.63 3.33 6.40
C ALA A 94 -7.46 1.87 5.91
N ASP A 95 -8.34 0.95 6.31
CA ASP A 95 -8.27 -0.45 5.88
C ASP A 95 -8.54 -0.63 4.38
N GLY A 96 -9.46 0.15 3.81
CA GLY A 96 -9.73 0.15 2.36
C GLY A 96 -8.51 0.62 1.57
N LEU A 97 -7.86 1.69 2.04
CA LEU A 97 -6.63 2.23 1.44
C LEU A 97 -5.44 1.27 1.59
N VAL A 98 -5.31 0.55 2.71
CA VAL A 98 -4.28 -0.49 2.89
C VAL A 98 -4.50 -1.64 1.89
N ARG A 99 -5.74 -2.10 1.72
CA ARG A 99 -6.09 -3.15 0.75
C ARG A 99 -5.72 -2.72 -0.68
N GLU A 100 -6.07 -1.49 -1.07
CA GLU A 100 -5.72 -0.94 -2.39
C GLU A 100 -4.21 -0.85 -2.58
N TYR A 101 -3.49 -0.29 -1.60
CA TYR A 101 -2.03 -0.21 -1.65
C TYR A 101 -1.38 -1.60 -1.80
N MET A 102 -1.85 -2.60 -1.05
CA MET A 102 -1.36 -3.97 -1.14
C MET A 102 -1.69 -4.63 -2.49
N ALA A 103 -2.86 -4.34 -3.07
CA ALA A 103 -3.22 -4.83 -4.40
C ALA A 103 -2.28 -4.24 -5.47
N LEU A 104 -2.01 -2.93 -5.40
CA LEU A 104 -1.10 -2.26 -6.32
C LEU A 104 0.36 -2.74 -6.17
N GLU A 105 0.81 -3.05 -4.95
CA GLU A 105 2.13 -3.64 -4.69
C GLU A 105 2.29 -5.03 -5.33
N ARG A 106 1.20 -5.80 -5.42
CA ARG A 106 1.17 -7.15 -6.03
C ARG A 106 1.06 -7.14 -7.55
N LEU A 107 0.62 -6.03 -8.15
CA LEU A 107 0.54 -5.94 -9.60
C LEU A 107 1.95 -5.90 -10.19
N PRO A 108 2.27 -6.78 -11.15
CA PRO A 108 3.56 -6.73 -11.82
C PRO A 108 3.71 -5.38 -12.53
N THR A 109 4.82 -4.69 -12.24
CA THR A 109 5.19 -3.45 -12.94
C THR A 109 5.10 -3.64 -14.46
N PRO A 110 4.74 -2.61 -15.25
CA PRO A 110 4.52 -2.74 -16.70
C PRO A 110 5.73 -3.32 -17.46
N ARG A 111 6.93 -3.27 -16.85
CA ARG A 111 8.16 -3.90 -17.35
C ARG A 111 8.09 -5.44 -17.35
N GLN A 112 7.41 -6.04 -16.36
CA GLN A 112 7.18 -7.49 -16.25
C GLN A 112 6.07 -7.97 -17.21
N LEU A 113 5.05 -7.15 -17.46
CA LEU A 113 4.04 -7.43 -18.50
C LEU A 113 4.67 -7.46 -19.89
N GLN A 114 5.63 -6.57 -20.18
CA GLN A 114 6.30 -6.52 -21.48
C GLN A 114 7.27 -7.69 -21.71
N SER A 115 7.99 -8.14 -20.68
CA SER A 115 8.84 -9.34 -20.75
C SER A 115 8.00 -10.62 -20.88
N TYR A 116 6.86 -10.70 -20.20
CA TYR A 116 5.92 -11.83 -20.32
C TYR A 116 5.28 -11.91 -21.72
N GLN A 117 4.86 -10.77 -22.28
CA GLN A 117 4.32 -10.68 -23.65
C GLN A 117 5.39 -11.02 -24.71
N ARG A 118 6.63 -10.57 -24.53
CA ARG A 118 7.76 -10.95 -25.42
C ARG A 118 8.12 -12.43 -25.34
N SER A 119 8.04 -13.03 -24.16
CA SER A 119 8.33 -14.46 -23.97
C SER A 119 7.29 -15.36 -24.64
N LYS A 120 6.01 -14.95 -24.67
CA LYS A 120 4.95 -15.67 -25.41
C LYS A 120 5.04 -15.51 -26.93
N ARG A 121 5.59 -14.42 -27.45
CA ARG A 121 5.77 -14.20 -28.91
C ARG A 121 6.95 -14.95 -29.54
N LYS A 122 7.88 -15.50 -28.74
CA LYS A 122 9.04 -16.27 -29.23
C LYS A 122 8.80 -17.80 -29.33
N LYS A 123 7.58 -18.26 -29.03
CA LYS A 123 7.18 -19.69 -29.13
C LYS A 123 6.19 -19.94 -30.28
N ILE A 124 6.36 -19.23 -31.40
CA ILE A 124 5.75 -19.56 -32.70
C ILE A 124 6.87 -19.56 -33.72
#